data_AF-A0A0A8WM79-F1
#
_entry.id   AF-A0A0A8WM79-F1
#
_cell.length_a   1.000
_cell.length_b   1.000
_cell.length_c   1.000
_cell.angle_alpha   90.00
_cell.angle_beta   90.00
_cell.angle_gamma   90.00
#
_symmetry.space_group_name_H-M   'P 1'
#
loop_
_entity.id
_entity.type
_entity.pdbx_description
1 polymer ?
#
loop_
_entity_poly.entity_id
_entity_poly.type
_entity_poly.pdbx_seq_one_letter_code
_entity_poly.pdbx_strand_id
1 'polypeptide(L)' 'MTTCDLITTCSFINNKISTMPATAKLITSSYCTKNPAECARNRVADIIGLDMIPADLSPSDYEMADKLLAEA' A
#
# COMPACT_ATOMS: atom_id res chain seq x y z
N MET A 1 -4.22 4.96 -17.15
CA MET A 1 -3.94 5.50 -15.81
C MET A 1 -4.35 4.46 -14.81
N THR A 2 -3.40 3.79 -14.17
CA THR A 2 -3.67 2.87 -13.07
C THR A 2 -3.67 3.70 -11.80
N THR A 3 -4.85 4.12 -11.37
CA THR A 3 -5.04 4.73 -10.05
C THR A 3 -5.19 3.62 -9.03
N CYS A 4 -4.56 3.74 -7.87
CA CYS A 4 -4.75 2.80 -6.78
C CYS A 4 -6.18 2.89 -6.24
N ASP A 5 -6.94 1.81 -6.33
CA ASP A 5 -8.33 1.74 -5.87
C ASP A 5 -8.44 1.87 -4.33
N LEU A 6 -7.34 1.60 -3.63
CA LEU A 6 -7.26 1.66 -2.18
C LEU A 6 -6.93 3.06 -1.65
N ILE A 7 -6.74 4.06 -2.50
CA ILE A 7 -6.23 5.38 -2.07
C ILE A 7 -7.09 6.03 -0.97
N THR A 8 -8.41 5.81 -1.01
CA THR A 8 -9.37 6.37 -0.04
C THR A 8 -9.44 5.56 1.25
N THR A 9 -9.21 4.25 1.18
CA THR A 9 -9.33 3.31 2.32
C THR A 9 -7.98 2.90 2.91
N CYS A 10 -6.86 3.31 2.29
CA CYS A 10 -5.53 2.88 2.68
C CYS A 10 -5.18 3.35 4.10
N SER A 11 -5.15 2.39 5.03
CA SER A 11 -4.82 2.65 6.43
C SER A 11 -3.40 3.21 6.63
N PHE A 12 -2.46 2.94 5.72
CA PHE A 12 -1.13 3.55 5.78
C PHE A 12 -1.18 5.06 5.52
N ILE A 13 -1.92 5.51 4.50
CA ILE A 13 -2.08 6.94 4.21
C ILE A 13 -2.92 7.62 5.30
N ASN A 14 -4.06 7.01 5.66
CA ASN A 14 -5.01 7.61 6.58
C ASN A 14 -4.52 7.63 8.04
N ASN A 15 -3.70 6.66 8.47
CA ASN A 15 -3.22 6.59 9.85
C ASN A 15 -1.72 6.89 9.99
N LYS A 16 -0.85 6.26 9.18
CA LYS A 16 0.60 6.25 9.47
C LYS A 16 1.31 7.53 9.02
N ILE A 17 0.84 8.16 7.94
CA ILE A 17 1.46 9.36 7.37
C ILE A 17 0.50 10.54 7.21
N SER A 18 -0.69 10.47 7.82
CA SER A 18 -1.68 11.56 7.78
C SER A 18 -1.18 12.85 8.42
N THR A 19 -0.30 12.76 9.41
CA THR A 19 0.37 13.90 10.04
C THR A 19 1.59 14.42 9.27
N MET A 20 1.98 13.75 8.17
CA MET A 20 3.17 14.05 7.37
C MET A 20 2.80 14.32 5.90
N PRO A 21 2.27 15.51 5.56
CA PRO A 21 1.69 15.78 4.24
C PRO A 21 2.69 15.70 3.09
N ALA A 22 3.96 16.07 3.30
CA ALA A 22 5.00 15.95 2.28
C ALA A 22 5.29 14.47 1.94
N THR A 23 5.43 13.63 2.96
CA THR A 23 5.62 12.18 2.82
C THR A 23 4.40 11.53 2.19
N ALA A 24 3.19 11.90 2.61
CA ALA A 24 1.94 11.43 2.02
C ALA A 24 1.88 11.72 0.52
N LYS A 25 2.22 12.95 0.10
CA LYS A 25 2.25 13.33 -1.30
C LYS A 25 3.28 12.54 -2.11
N LEU A 26 4.47 12.32 -1.55
CA LEU A 26 5.53 11.56 -2.21
C LEU A 26 5.16 10.08 -2.39
N ILE A 27 4.67 9.43 -1.33
CA ILE A 27 4.21 8.04 -1.36
C ILE A 27 3.05 7.89 -2.34
N THR A 28 2.05 8.78 -2.27
CA THR A 28 0.89 8.75 -3.18
C THR A 28 1.33 8.90 -4.63
N SER A 29 2.25 9.82 -4.91
CA SER A 29 2.77 10.03 -6.26
C SER A 29 3.47 8.77 -6.82
N SER A 30 4.34 8.17 -6.02
CA SER A 30 5.14 7.00 -6.42
C SER A 30 4.31 5.72 -6.53
N TYR A 31 3.50 5.42 -5.52
CA TYR A 31 2.81 4.14 -5.40
C TYR A 31 1.35 4.22 -5.84
N CYS A 32 0.63 5.31 -5.59
CA CYS A 32 -0.81 5.34 -5.91
C CYS A 32 -1.13 5.84 -7.32
N THR A 33 -0.28 6.72 -7.89
CA THR A 33 -0.54 7.31 -9.22
C THR A 33 0.42 6.86 -10.31
N LYS A 34 1.67 6.54 -9.96
CA LYS A 34 2.68 6.13 -10.95
C LYS A 34 2.62 4.62 -11.20
N ASN A 35 2.74 3.80 -10.15
CA ASN A 35 2.69 2.34 -10.31
C ASN A 35 2.07 1.63 -9.08
N PRO A 36 0.73 1.49 -9.01
CA PRO A 36 0.05 0.78 -7.93
C PRO A 36 0.44 -0.69 -7.80
N ALA A 37 0.82 -1.33 -8.90
CA ALA A 37 1.28 -2.72 -8.88
C ALA A 37 2.60 -2.87 -8.11
N GLU A 38 3.40 -1.82 -8.00
CA GLU A 38 4.61 -1.80 -7.16
C GLU A 38 4.32 -1.42 -5.71
N CYS A 39 3.07 -1.23 -5.29
CA CYS A 39 2.76 -1.04 -3.88
C CYS A 39 2.56 -2.40 -3.22
N ALA A 40 3.43 -2.75 -2.27
CA ALA A 40 3.33 -3.98 -1.47
C ALA A 40 1.93 -4.16 -0.86
N ARG A 41 1.36 -3.08 -0.31
CA ARG A 41 0.00 -3.09 0.26
C ARG A 41 -1.08 -3.35 -0.79
N ASN A 42 -0.94 -2.79 -2.00
CA ASN A 42 -1.91 -2.98 -3.08
C ASN A 42 -1.85 -4.42 -3.61
N ARG A 43 -0.65 -4.99 -3.75
CA ARG A 43 -0.47 -6.41 -4.15
C ARG A 43 -1.12 -7.37 -3.17
N VAL A 44 -0.90 -7.16 -1.86
CA VAL A 44 -1.53 -7.98 -0.81
C VAL A 44 -3.05 -7.84 -0.85
N ALA A 45 -3.57 -6.61 -0.96
CA ALA A 45 -5.00 -6.35 -1.03
C ALA A 45 -5.68 -7.05 -2.22
N ASP A 46 -5.04 -7.02 -3.38
CA ASP A 46 -5.57 -7.53 -4.65
C ASP A 46 -5.66 -9.07 -4.65
N ILE A 47 -4.72 -9.75 -3.99
CA ILE A 47 -4.64 -11.21 -3.99
C ILE A 47 -5.38 -11.82 -2.80
N ILE A 48 -5.16 -11.29 -1.58
CA ILE A 48 -5.61 -11.92 -0.34
C ILE A 48 -6.57 -11.05 0.48
N GLY A 49 -6.85 -9.82 0.01
CA GLY A 49 -7.81 -8.91 0.63
C GLY A 49 -7.22 -7.87 1.58
N LEU A 50 -8.02 -6.84 1.87
CA LEU A 50 -7.63 -5.69 2.71
C LEU A 50 -7.39 -6.07 4.17
N ASP A 51 -8.12 -7.06 4.68
CA ASP A 51 -8.07 -7.47 6.08
C ASP A 51 -6.75 -8.16 6.45
N MET A 52 -6.06 -8.70 5.46
CA MET A 52 -4.78 -9.39 5.64
C MET A 52 -3.58 -8.44 5.60
N ILE A 53 -3.77 -7.14 5.34
CA ILE A 53 -2.68 -6.18 5.24
C ILE A 53 -2.25 -5.74 6.64
N PRO A 54 -1.01 -6.03 7.07
CA PRO A 54 -0.52 -5.57 8.36
C PRO A 54 -0.47 -4.04 8.44
N ALA A 55 -0.74 -3.50 9.63
CA ALA A 55 -0.60 -2.05 9.89
C ALA A 55 0.84 -1.56 9.66
N ASP A 56 1.82 -2.43 9.88
CA ASP A 56 3.24 -2.12 9.72
C ASP A 56 3.79 -2.35 8.32
N LEU A 57 3.03 -2.98 7.41
CA LEU A 57 3.48 -3.21 6.04
C LEU A 57 3.63 -1.88 5.28
N SER A 58 4.86 -1.51 4.94
CA SER A 58 5.09 -0.29 4.16
C SER A 58 4.85 -0.53 2.66
N PRO A 59 4.52 0.50 1.86
CA PRO A 59 4.36 0.36 0.41
C PRO A 59 5.58 -0.22 -0.33
N SER A 60 6.78 -0.03 0.22
CA SER A 60 8.05 -0.53 -0.32
C SER A 60 8.50 -1.88 0.24
N ASP A 61 7.75 -2.46 1.19
CA ASP A 61 8.15 -3.69 1.89
C ASP A 61 7.73 -4.94 1.09
N TYR A 62 8.44 -5.18 -0.01
CA TYR A 62 8.14 -6.29 -0.91
C TYR A 62 8.41 -7.64 -0.27
N GLU A 63 9.43 -7.73 0.59
CA GLU A 63 9.79 -8.99 1.24
C GLU A 63 8.67 -9.47 2.16
N MET A 64 8.09 -8.57 2.98
CA MET A 64 6.95 -8.93 3.82
C MET A 64 5.70 -9.22 2.98
N ALA A 65 5.44 -8.47 1.89
CA ALA A 65 4.33 -8.77 1.01
C ALA A 65 4.45 -10.15 0.36
N ASP A 66 5.61 -10.50 -0.17
CA ASP A 66 5.83 -11.79 -0.81
C ASP A 66 5.67 -12.95 0.19
N LYS A 67 6.07 -12.76 1.47
CA LYS A 67 5.80 -13.73 2.54
C LYS A 67 4.31 -13.92 2.78
N LEU A 68 3.54 -12.83 2.92
CA LEU A 68 2.09 -12.89 3.12
C LEU A 68 1.38 -13.57 1.95
N LEU A 69 1.82 -13.29 0.73
CA LEU A 69 1.26 -13.87 -0.49
C LEU A 69 1.63 -15.35 -0.67
N ALA A 70 2.78 -15.78 -0.13
CA ALA A 70 3.19 -17.19 -0.17
C ALA A 70 2.46 -18.05 0.87
N GLU A 71 1.95 -17.45 1.94
CA GLU A 71 1.22 -18.12 3.02
C GLU A 71 -0.31 -18.20 2.81
N ALA A 72 -0.84 -17.56 1.77
CA ALA A 72 -2.26 -17.48 1.45
C ALA A 72 -2.68 -18.45 0.35
#